data_AF-A0A034V8X9-F1
#
_entry.id   AF-A0A034V8X9-F1
#
_cell.length_a   1.000
_cell.length_b   1.000
_cell.length_c   1.000
_cell.angle_alpha   90.00
_cell.angle_beta   90.00
_cell.angle_gamma   90.00
#
_symmetry.space_group_name_H-M   'P 1'
#
loop_
_entity.id
_entity.type
_entity.pdbx_description
1 polymer ?
#
loop_
_entity_poly.entity_id
_entity_poly.type
_entity_poly.pdbx_seq_one_letter_code
_entity_poly.pdbx_strand_id
1 'polypeptide(L)'
;NDNSSRFGKFTKLLFKNNMSVMNLTGATMHTYLLEKSRVVFQAPGERNYHIFYQLCDAREMHPELILDHQDKFEYLKMGNSPHIDRVSDKEQFKETIQAMIVLGFSTLQITDILNILAGILHLGNIIFVPQYKKGTNDIDPDGCDINHNDLHLHVTADMLKINPDELRQWLKTRQIESVNEQVLIPNSISTAQAAKDALAKHIYAKLFQYIVQVINKSLNTASRKQNSFIG
;
A
#
# COMPACT_ATOMS: atom_id res chain seq x y z
N ASN A 1 -16.81 -10.71 10.31
CA ASN A 1 -16.40 -11.54 9.15
C ASN A 1 -14.92 -11.32 8.98
N ASP A 2 -14.14 -12.30 9.40
CA ASP A 2 -12.70 -12.17 9.60
C ASP A 2 -11.92 -12.21 8.28
N ASN A 3 -12.59 -12.60 7.18
CA ASN A 3 -12.05 -12.57 5.82
C ASN A 3 -12.98 -11.80 4.85
N SER A 4 -13.44 -10.62 5.26
CA SER A 4 -14.29 -9.76 4.42
C SER A 4 -13.54 -9.31 3.16
N SER A 5 -14.10 -9.58 1.98
CA SER A 5 -13.60 -9.04 0.72
C SER A 5 -13.86 -7.53 0.66
N ARG A 6 -12.80 -6.72 0.56
CA ARG A 6 -12.88 -5.25 0.52
C ARG A 6 -12.71 -4.67 -0.89
N PHE A 7 -12.99 -5.50 -1.90
CA PHE A 7 -13.10 -5.13 -3.30
C PHE A 7 -14.07 -6.09 -3.99
N GLY A 8 -14.80 -5.61 -4.99
CA GLY A 8 -15.59 -6.45 -5.88
C GLY A 8 -14.68 -7.13 -6.91
N LYS A 9 -14.97 -8.38 -7.25
CA LYS A 9 -14.17 -9.17 -8.20
C LYS A 9 -15.08 -9.83 -9.23
N PHE A 10 -14.70 -9.74 -10.49
CA PHE A 10 -15.29 -10.50 -11.59
C PHE A 10 -14.18 -11.25 -12.32
N THR A 11 -14.28 -12.57 -12.40
CA THR A 11 -13.23 -13.43 -12.97
C THR A 11 -13.79 -14.18 -14.18
N LYS A 12 -13.27 -13.87 -15.36
CA LYS A 12 -13.61 -14.58 -16.60
C LYS A 12 -12.67 -15.76 -16.77
N LEU A 13 -13.23 -16.97 -16.83
CA LEU A 13 -12.55 -18.17 -17.27
C LEU A 13 -12.68 -18.29 -18.79
N LEU A 14 -11.55 -18.36 -19.49
CA LEU A 14 -11.49 -18.34 -20.94
C LEU A 14 -11.39 -19.77 -21.49
N PHE A 15 -12.30 -20.12 -22.41
CA PHE A 15 -12.33 -21.45 -23.00
C PHE A 15 -12.09 -21.41 -24.51
N LYS A 16 -11.41 -22.45 -25.00
CA LYS A 16 -11.23 -22.70 -26.42
C LYS A 16 -11.83 -24.04 -26.79
N ASN A 17 -12.71 -24.02 -27.78
CA ASN A 17 -13.21 -25.23 -28.40
C ASN A 17 -12.11 -25.84 -29.28
N ASN A 18 -11.72 -27.07 -28.99
CA ASN A 18 -10.88 -27.89 -29.84
C ASN A 18 -11.59 -29.21 -30.10
N MET A 19 -12.07 -29.41 -31.33
CA MET A 19 -12.78 -30.63 -31.76
C MET A 19 -13.90 -31.06 -30.80
N SER A 20 -14.81 -30.14 -30.47
CA SER A 20 -15.97 -30.37 -29.57
C SER A 20 -15.64 -30.54 -28.08
N VAL A 21 -14.36 -30.38 -27.70
CA VAL A 21 -13.93 -30.33 -26.30
C VAL A 21 -13.56 -28.90 -25.91
N MET A 22 -14.13 -28.43 -24.80
CA MET A 22 -13.84 -27.11 -24.24
C MET A 22 -12.66 -27.18 -23.29
N ASN A 23 -11.54 -26.56 -23.65
CA ASN A 23 -10.35 -26.50 -22.80
C ASN A 23 -10.22 -25.12 -22.15
N LEU A 24 -9.93 -25.08 -20.84
CA LEU A 24 -9.58 -23.85 -20.14
C LEU A 24 -8.21 -23.37 -20.65
N THR A 25 -8.19 -22.21 -21.26
CA THR A 25 -6.95 -21.63 -21.83
C THR A 25 -6.37 -20.52 -20.99
N GLY A 26 -7.16 -19.90 -20.12
CA GLY A 26 -6.68 -18.82 -19.27
C GLY A 26 -7.79 -18.17 -18.48
N ALA A 27 -7.47 -17.06 -17.82
CA ALA A 27 -8.45 -16.26 -17.10
C ALA A 27 -8.09 -14.77 -17.12
N THR A 28 -9.09 -13.92 -16.92
CA THR A 28 -8.90 -12.49 -16.63
C THR A 28 -9.74 -12.06 -15.45
N MET A 29 -9.20 -11.17 -14.65
CA MET A 29 -9.82 -10.64 -13.44
C MET A 29 -10.02 -9.14 -13.56
N HIS A 30 -11.24 -8.70 -13.28
CA HIS A 30 -11.59 -7.30 -13.12
C HIS A 30 -11.95 -7.04 -11.66
N THR A 31 -11.40 -5.97 -11.10
CA THR A 31 -11.61 -5.58 -9.70
C THR A 31 -12.31 -4.24 -9.63
N TYR A 32 -13.20 -4.08 -8.65
CA TYR A 32 -14.03 -2.90 -8.47
C TYR A 32 -13.95 -2.40 -7.04
N LEU A 33 -13.95 -1.07 -6.86
CA LEU A 33 -14.18 -0.41 -5.58
C LEU A 33 -13.33 -0.95 -4.41
N LEU A 34 -12.01 -1.01 -4.58
CA LEU A 34 -11.09 -1.25 -3.46
C LEU A 34 -11.34 -0.21 -2.36
N GLU A 35 -11.59 -0.67 -1.14
CA GLU A 35 -11.77 0.20 0.03
C GLU A 35 -10.42 0.80 0.46
N LYS A 36 -10.08 1.96 -0.11
CA LYS A 36 -8.80 2.63 0.14
C LYS A 36 -8.70 3.15 1.58
N SER A 37 -9.80 3.62 2.16
CA SER A 37 -9.83 4.18 3.53
C SER A 37 -9.28 3.21 4.58
N ARG A 38 -9.48 1.89 4.40
CA ARG A 38 -9.01 0.85 5.31
C ARG A 38 -7.49 0.88 5.55
N VAL A 39 -6.72 1.38 4.57
CA VAL A 39 -5.26 1.49 4.68
C VAL A 39 -4.85 2.41 5.82
N VAL A 40 -5.62 3.46 6.10
CA VAL A 40 -5.24 4.53 7.05
C VAL A 40 -6.18 4.64 8.24
N PHE A 41 -7.28 3.88 8.24
CA PHE A 41 -8.29 3.91 9.30
C PHE A 41 -8.97 2.54 9.46
N GLN A 42 -9.17 2.11 10.71
CA GLN A 42 -9.95 0.92 11.05
C GLN A 42 -10.89 1.24 12.21
N ALA A 43 -12.14 0.79 12.12
CA ALA A 43 -13.08 0.89 13.23
C ALA A 43 -12.69 -0.08 14.37
N PRO A 44 -13.12 0.16 15.62
CA PRO A 44 -12.88 -0.76 16.73
C PRO A 44 -13.35 -2.19 16.39
N GLY A 45 -12.48 -3.18 16.63
CA GLY A 45 -12.72 -4.58 16.30
C GLY A 45 -12.29 -4.97 14.87
N GLU A 46 -11.89 -4.02 14.02
CA GLU A 46 -11.47 -4.30 12.64
C GLU A 46 -9.94 -4.30 12.46
N ARG A 47 -9.49 -4.96 11.38
CA ARG A 47 -8.10 -4.94 10.91
C ARG A 47 -7.93 -4.11 9.65
N ASN A 48 -6.69 -3.74 9.38
CA ASN A 48 -6.23 -3.36 8.05
C ASN A 48 -6.19 -4.60 7.13
N TYR A 49 -5.67 -4.48 5.91
CA TYR A 49 -5.48 -5.62 5.02
C TYR A 49 -4.50 -6.64 5.61
N HIS A 50 -4.82 -7.93 5.47
CA HIS A 50 -4.07 -9.04 6.06
C HIS A 50 -2.56 -9.00 5.78
N ILE A 51 -2.17 -8.59 4.57
CA ILE A 51 -0.77 -8.57 4.15
C ILE A 51 0.13 -7.73 5.06
N PHE A 52 -0.38 -6.68 5.71
CA PHE A 52 0.42 -5.89 6.64
C PHE A 52 0.74 -6.65 7.94
N TYR A 53 -0.24 -7.40 8.47
CA TYR A 53 -0.06 -8.25 9.65
C TYR A 53 0.88 -9.42 9.33
N GLN A 54 0.67 -10.07 8.19
CA GLN A 54 1.54 -11.10 7.63
C GLN A 54 2.99 -10.62 7.50
N LEU A 55 3.19 -9.41 6.97
CA LEU A 55 4.51 -8.81 6.79
C LEU A 55 5.20 -8.48 8.13
N CYS A 56 4.48 -7.90 9.10
CA CYS A 56 5.01 -7.63 10.45
C CYS A 56 5.37 -8.91 11.21
N ASP A 57 4.57 -9.98 11.09
CA ASP A 57 4.85 -11.27 11.73
C ASP A 57 6.02 -12.00 11.05
N ALA A 58 6.25 -11.71 9.76
CA ALA A 58 7.35 -12.19 8.95
C ALA A 58 8.64 -11.35 9.03
N ARG A 59 8.67 -10.26 9.81
CA ARG A 59 9.77 -9.25 9.82
C ARG A 59 11.18 -9.82 9.98
N GLU A 60 11.34 -10.93 10.70
CA GLU A 60 12.64 -11.61 10.90
C GLU A 60 13.24 -12.14 9.59
N MET A 61 12.40 -12.45 8.59
CA MET A 61 12.82 -12.92 7.27
C MET A 61 13.24 -11.76 6.35
N HIS A 62 12.90 -10.52 6.74
CA HIS A 62 13.10 -9.30 5.96
C HIS A 62 13.64 -8.15 6.84
N PRO A 63 14.80 -8.31 7.49
CA PRO A 63 15.36 -7.29 8.39
C PRO A 63 15.64 -5.97 7.67
N GLU A 64 15.87 -5.99 6.36
CA GLU A 64 16.05 -4.81 5.52
C GLU A 64 14.83 -3.87 5.53
N LEU A 65 13.63 -4.39 5.80
CA LEU A 65 12.40 -3.60 5.80
C LEU A 65 12.21 -2.76 7.09
N ILE A 66 13.06 -2.97 8.11
CA ILE A 66 13.06 -2.23 9.38
C ILE A 66 11.68 -2.25 10.06
N LEU A 67 11.00 -3.40 9.95
CA LEU A 67 9.68 -3.59 10.54
C LEU A 67 9.76 -4.00 12.01
N ASP A 68 8.81 -3.54 12.80
CA ASP A 68 8.59 -3.97 14.18
C ASP A 68 7.26 -4.75 14.29
N HIS A 69 6.87 -5.11 15.51
CA HIS A 69 5.56 -5.67 15.80
C HIS A 69 4.45 -4.68 15.38
N GLN A 70 3.31 -5.22 14.95
CA GLN A 70 2.19 -4.46 14.37
C GLN A 70 1.63 -3.36 15.28
N ASP A 71 1.79 -3.47 16.60
CA ASP A 71 1.36 -2.44 17.57
C ASP A 71 2.14 -1.13 17.44
N LYS A 72 3.32 -1.16 16.81
CA LYS A 72 4.16 0.02 16.59
C LYS A 72 3.72 0.86 15.41
N PHE A 73 2.86 0.35 14.53
CA PHE A 73 2.45 1.07 13.33
C PHE A 73 1.06 1.69 13.49
N GLU A 74 0.97 3.00 13.25
CA GLU A 74 -0.28 3.77 13.38
C GLU A 74 -1.40 3.16 12.55
N TYR A 75 -1.10 2.75 11.32
CA TYR A 75 -2.07 2.15 10.40
C TYR A 75 -2.53 0.74 10.76
N LEU A 76 -1.98 0.10 11.80
CA LEU A 76 -2.36 -1.27 12.20
C LEU A 76 -3.01 -1.35 13.58
N LYS A 77 -2.84 -0.32 14.43
CA LYS A 77 -3.29 -0.36 15.83
C LYS A 77 -4.67 0.27 16.08
N MET A 78 -5.23 1.04 15.14
CA MET A 78 -6.48 1.81 15.39
C MET A 78 -7.69 0.94 15.75
N GLY A 79 -7.82 -0.23 15.12
CA GLY A 79 -8.94 -1.13 15.37
C GLY A 79 -8.80 -2.00 16.63
N ASN A 80 -7.64 -1.98 17.30
CA ASN A 80 -7.35 -2.74 18.53
C ASN A 80 -7.75 -4.24 18.47
N SER A 81 -7.63 -4.87 17.30
CA SER A 81 -8.00 -6.26 17.07
C SER A 81 -6.98 -6.94 16.14
N PRO A 82 -5.71 -7.04 16.53
CA PRO A 82 -4.66 -7.34 15.57
C PRO A 82 -4.57 -8.83 15.21
N HIS A 83 -5.14 -9.71 16.05
CA HIS A 83 -5.13 -11.16 15.86
C HIS A 83 -6.48 -11.68 15.38
N ILE A 84 -6.45 -12.71 14.54
CA ILE A 84 -7.61 -13.52 14.19
C ILE A 84 -7.41 -14.90 14.79
N ASP A 85 -8.43 -15.40 15.49
CA ASP A 85 -8.38 -16.72 16.13
C ASP A 85 -8.02 -17.81 15.12
N ARG A 86 -7.03 -18.64 15.47
CA ARG A 86 -6.56 -19.80 14.70
C ARG A 86 -5.93 -19.47 13.34
N VAL A 87 -5.57 -18.21 13.08
CA VAL A 87 -4.82 -17.81 11.88
C VAL A 87 -3.39 -17.44 12.27
N SER A 88 -2.40 -18.03 11.58
CA SER A 88 -0.99 -17.64 11.70
C SER A 88 -0.64 -16.70 10.55
N ASP A 89 -0.42 -15.42 10.86
CA ASP A 89 -0.05 -14.41 9.88
C ASP A 89 1.32 -14.73 9.22
N LYS A 90 2.29 -15.28 9.98
CA LYS A 90 3.57 -15.78 9.42
C LYS A 90 3.43 -16.93 8.44
N GLU A 91 2.54 -17.90 8.69
CA GLU A 91 2.31 -19.00 7.73
C GLU A 91 1.54 -18.51 6.48
N GLN A 92 0.54 -17.64 6.67
CA GLN A 92 -0.18 -17.00 5.58
C GLN A 92 0.73 -16.12 4.70
N PHE A 93 1.75 -15.49 5.30
CA PHE A 93 2.79 -14.78 4.54
C PHE A 93 3.53 -15.73 3.59
N LYS A 94 4.01 -16.88 4.08
CA LYS A 94 4.70 -17.88 3.25
C LYS A 94 3.83 -18.38 2.11
N GLU A 95 2.56 -18.67 2.38
CA GLU A 95 1.58 -19.06 1.36
C GLU A 95 1.40 -17.96 0.29
N THR A 96 1.32 -16.69 0.72
CA THR A 96 1.20 -15.55 -0.19
C THR A 96 2.42 -15.42 -1.10
N ILE A 97 3.63 -15.51 -0.55
CA ILE A 97 4.87 -15.46 -1.35
C ILE A 97 4.94 -16.63 -2.33
N GLN A 98 4.59 -17.84 -1.88
CA GLN A 98 4.56 -19.01 -2.75
C GLN A 98 3.54 -18.85 -3.89
N ALA A 99 2.36 -18.30 -3.61
CA ALA A 99 1.35 -18.03 -4.63
C ALA A 99 1.84 -17.00 -5.66
N MET A 100 2.54 -15.94 -5.23
CA MET A 100 3.15 -14.97 -6.13
C MET A 100 4.18 -15.63 -7.06
N ILE A 101 5.04 -16.51 -6.53
CA ILE A 101 6.03 -17.25 -7.34
C ILE A 101 5.31 -18.12 -8.38
N VAL A 102 4.28 -18.87 -7.99
CA VAL A 102 3.49 -19.71 -8.90
C VAL A 102 2.81 -18.88 -9.99
N LEU A 103 2.35 -17.67 -9.66
CA LEU A 103 1.76 -16.72 -10.60
C LEU A 103 2.80 -15.97 -11.45
N GLY A 104 4.10 -16.31 -11.34
CA GLY A 104 5.14 -15.81 -12.22
C GLY A 104 5.70 -14.44 -11.84
N PHE A 105 5.54 -14.01 -10.59
CA PHE A 105 6.25 -12.83 -10.08
C PHE A 105 7.73 -13.17 -9.91
N SER A 106 8.61 -12.29 -10.40
CA SER A 106 10.04 -12.43 -10.14
C SER A 106 10.38 -12.07 -8.69
N THR A 107 11.52 -12.55 -8.20
CA THR A 107 12.01 -12.19 -6.87
C THR A 107 12.10 -10.68 -6.68
N LEU A 108 12.59 -9.95 -7.69
CA LEU A 108 12.68 -8.50 -7.65
C LEU A 108 11.29 -7.84 -7.53
N GLN A 109 10.29 -8.31 -8.30
CA GLN A 109 8.93 -7.79 -8.18
C GLN A 109 8.33 -8.04 -6.79
N ILE A 110 8.58 -9.21 -6.20
CA ILE A 110 8.14 -9.52 -4.84
C ILE A 110 8.81 -8.57 -3.86
N THR A 111 10.14 -8.42 -3.93
CA THR A 111 10.89 -7.48 -3.08
C THR A 111 10.38 -6.05 -3.20
N ASP A 112 10.13 -5.55 -4.41
CA ASP A 112 9.57 -4.21 -4.64
C ASP A 112 8.18 -4.06 -4.02
N ILE A 113 7.32 -5.07 -4.14
CA ILE A 113 5.99 -5.08 -3.51
C ILE A 113 6.12 -5.02 -1.99
N LEU A 114 7.02 -5.79 -1.39
CA LEU A 114 7.26 -5.78 0.06
C LEU A 114 7.82 -4.43 0.53
N ASN A 115 8.78 -3.85 -0.20
CA ASN A 115 9.31 -2.51 0.06
C ASN A 115 8.19 -1.46 0.06
N ILE A 116 7.29 -1.48 -0.93
CA ILE A 116 6.18 -0.51 -0.99
C ILE A 116 5.24 -0.69 0.21
N LEU A 117 4.93 -1.93 0.60
CA LEU A 117 4.06 -2.20 1.77
C LEU A 117 4.71 -1.73 3.07
N ALA A 118 5.99 -2.02 3.29
CA ALA A 118 6.74 -1.50 4.43
C ALA A 118 6.79 0.04 4.40
N GLY A 119 7.07 0.63 3.24
CA GLY A 119 7.09 2.08 3.04
C GLY A 119 5.77 2.76 3.43
N ILE A 120 4.62 2.13 3.17
CA ILE A 120 3.30 2.62 3.63
C ILE A 120 3.19 2.58 5.16
N LEU A 121 3.67 1.52 5.81
CA LEU A 121 3.64 1.42 7.28
C LEU A 121 4.51 2.49 7.93
N HIS A 122 5.75 2.67 7.46
CA HIS A 122 6.63 3.74 7.93
C HIS A 122 6.03 5.12 7.65
N LEU A 123 5.41 5.32 6.47
CA LEU A 123 4.76 6.59 6.13
C LEU A 123 3.69 6.93 7.16
N GLY A 124 2.92 5.96 7.64
CA GLY A 124 1.91 6.16 8.69
C GLY A 124 2.48 6.70 10.00
N ASN A 125 3.74 6.37 10.32
CA ASN A 125 4.39 6.76 11.57
C ASN A 125 5.17 8.08 11.50
N ILE A 126 5.23 8.75 10.36
CA ILE A 126 5.87 10.08 10.28
C ILE A 126 5.08 11.08 11.14
N ILE A 127 5.79 11.75 12.06
CA ILE A 127 5.21 12.70 13.01
C ILE A 127 5.48 14.13 12.53
N PHE A 128 4.40 14.89 12.37
CA PHE A 128 4.47 16.32 12.13
C PHE A 128 4.53 17.08 13.45
N VAL A 129 5.44 18.06 13.54
CA VAL A 129 5.63 18.93 14.70
C VAL A 129 5.28 20.38 14.34
N PRO A 130 5.00 21.25 15.33
CA PRO A 130 4.76 22.67 15.07
C PRO A 130 5.97 23.32 14.40
N GLN A 131 5.71 24.15 13.39
CA GLN A 131 6.71 25.03 12.82
C GLN A 131 6.78 26.32 13.64
N TYR A 132 7.98 26.89 13.81
CA TYR A 132 8.18 28.19 14.46
C TYR A 132 8.43 29.27 13.42
N LYS A 133 7.92 30.48 13.67
CA LYS A 133 8.18 31.64 12.81
C LYS A 133 9.67 31.99 12.85
N LYS A 134 10.23 32.35 11.70
CA LYS A 134 11.67 32.66 11.57
C LYS A 134 12.06 33.76 12.57
N GLY A 135 13.00 33.44 13.47
CA GLY A 135 13.55 34.38 14.43
C GLY A 135 12.69 34.64 15.67
N THR A 136 11.61 33.88 15.89
CA THR A 136 10.79 33.96 17.12
C THR A 136 10.51 32.57 17.70
N ASN A 137 10.04 32.53 18.95
CA ASN A 137 9.55 31.30 19.59
C ASN A 137 8.04 31.10 19.37
N ASP A 138 7.43 31.87 18.46
CA ASP A 138 6.00 31.76 18.17
C ASP A 138 5.73 30.65 17.17
N ILE A 139 4.69 29.86 17.44
CA ILE A 139 4.22 28.81 16.55
C ILE A 139 3.56 29.45 15.32
N ASP A 140 3.89 28.91 14.15
CA ASP A 140 3.16 29.16 12.90
C ASP A 140 1.97 28.19 12.83
N PRO A 141 0.72 28.67 13.00
CA PRO A 141 -0.46 27.79 13.00
C PRO A 141 -0.72 27.15 11.63
N ASP A 142 -0.20 27.73 10.56
CA ASP A 142 -0.40 27.30 9.18
C ASP A 142 0.76 26.43 8.66
N GLY A 143 1.81 26.26 9.47
CA GLY A 143 3.00 25.50 9.15
C GLY A 143 3.15 24.22 9.98
N CYS A 144 3.90 23.28 9.43
CA CYS A 144 4.38 22.12 10.17
C CYS A 144 5.81 21.81 9.78
N ASP A 145 6.50 21.10 10.67
CA ASP A 145 7.80 20.52 10.39
C ASP A 145 7.83 19.01 10.62
N ILE A 146 8.89 18.37 10.17
CA ILE A 146 9.19 16.96 10.46
C ILE A 146 10.65 16.94 10.91
N ASN A 147 10.94 16.24 12.01
CA ASN A 147 12.29 16.19 12.54
C ASN A 147 13.26 15.68 11.46
N HIS A 148 14.42 16.33 11.31
CA HIS A 148 15.43 15.93 10.34
C HIS A 148 15.90 14.48 10.55
N ASN A 149 15.90 14.01 11.81
CA ASN A 149 16.30 12.67 12.20
C ASN A 149 15.10 11.71 12.37
N ASP A 150 13.94 12.04 11.80
CA ASP A 150 12.77 11.14 11.82
C ASP A 150 13.11 9.83 11.07
N LEU A 151 13.21 8.73 11.84
CA LEU A 151 13.53 7.40 11.33
C LEU A 151 12.56 6.97 10.23
N HIS A 152 11.26 7.15 10.47
CA HIS A 152 10.23 6.65 9.57
C HIS A 152 10.26 7.37 8.22
N LEU A 153 10.56 8.67 8.21
CA LEU A 153 10.74 9.44 6.97
C LEU A 153 11.91 8.90 6.13
N HIS A 154 13.06 8.64 6.75
CA HIS A 154 14.23 8.10 6.04
C HIS A 154 13.97 6.69 5.52
N VAL A 155 13.35 5.82 6.33
CA VAL A 155 12.99 4.47 5.90
C VAL A 155 11.97 4.49 4.77
N THR A 156 10.91 5.31 4.87
CA THR A 156 9.94 5.46 3.76
C THR A 156 10.63 5.94 2.48
N ALA A 157 11.55 6.90 2.57
CA ALA A 157 12.28 7.39 1.42
C ALA A 157 13.15 6.30 0.76
N ASP A 158 13.86 5.49 1.55
CA ASP A 158 14.66 4.38 1.02
C ASP A 158 13.79 3.26 0.42
N MET A 159 12.68 2.90 1.08
CA MET A 159 11.76 1.87 0.58
C MET A 159 11.12 2.27 -0.75
N LEU A 160 10.77 3.55 -0.91
CA LEU A 160 10.15 4.09 -2.12
C LEU A 160 11.16 4.63 -3.14
N LYS A 161 12.47 4.57 -2.83
CA LYS A 161 13.58 5.05 -3.66
C LYS A 161 13.41 6.50 -4.10
N ILE A 162 13.06 7.36 -3.14
CA ILE A 162 12.90 8.80 -3.32
C ILE A 162 13.85 9.57 -2.40
N ASN A 163 14.11 10.85 -2.72
CA ASN A 163 14.95 11.69 -1.88
C ASN A 163 14.21 12.04 -0.56
N PRO A 164 14.81 11.85 0.62
CA PRO A 164 14.17 12.13 1.91
C PRO A 164 13.87 13.63 2.12
N ASP A 165 14.71 14.53 1.61
CA ASP A 165 14.49 15.97 1.70
C ASP A 165 13.32 16.42 0.82
N GLU A 166 13.20 15.84 -0.38
CA GLU A 166 12.04 16.06 -1.26
C GLU A 166 10.76 15.53 -0.61
N LEU A 167 10.77 14.29 -0.08
CA LEU A 167 9.63 13.73 0.64
C LEU A 167 9.21 14.64 1.80
N ARG A 168 10.19 15.12 2.60
CA ARG A 168 9.95 16.04 3.71
C ARG A 168 9.31 17.34 3.23
N GLN A 169 9.83 17.94 2.17
CA GLN A 169 9.32 19.19 1.62
C GLN A 169 7.87 19.04 1.14
N TRP A 170 7.58 17.97 0.40
CA TRP A 170 6.27 17.72 -0.21
C TRP A 170 5.21 17.25 0.79
N LEU A 171 5.60 16.67 1.93
CA LEU A 171 4.67 16.38 3.01
C LEU A 171 4.26 17.66 3.78
N LYS A 172 5.19 18.61 3.92
CA LYS A 172 4.98 19.85 4.68
C LYS A 172 4.36 20.99 3.88
N THR A 173 4.40 20.91 2.54
CA THR A 173 3.93 22.00 1.67
C THR A 173 3.04 21.47 0.56
N ARG A 174 2.23 22.35 -0.01
CA ARG A 174 1.49 22.09 -1.24
C ARG A 174 1.87 23.14 -2.28
N GLN A 175 1.95 22.74 -3.54
CA GLN A 175 2.15 23.67 -4.65
C GLN A 175 0.81 24.13 -5.19
N ILE A 176 0.68 25.43 -5.40
CA ILE A 176 -0.41 26.02 -6.17
C ILE A 176 0.19 26.64 -7.43
N GLU A 177 -0.35 26.24 -8.58
CA GLU A 177 0.00 26.81 -9.87
C GLU A 177 -1.04 27.86 -10.26
N SER A 178 -0.59 29.07 -10.52
CA SER A 178 -1.35 30.13 -11.18
C SER A 178 -0.75 30.39 -12.56
N VAL A 179 -1.48 31.11 -13.43
CA VAL A 179 -1.11 31.35 -14.84
C VAL A 179 0.33 31.86 -15.01
N ASN A 180 0.88 32.58 -14.02
CA ASN A 180 2.20 33.18 -14.08
C ASN A 180 3.19 32.70 -13.00
N GLU A 181 2.76 31.94 -11.98
CA GLU A 181 3.60 31.65 -10.80
C GLU A 181 3.28 30.28 -10.17
N GLN A 182 4.32 29.62 -9.67
CA GLN A 182 4.23 28.44 -8.82
C GLN A 182 4.63 28.83 -7.39
N VAL A 183 3.69 28.68 -6.45
CA VAL A 183 3.92 29.07 -5.05
C VAL A 183 3.78 27.84 -4.15
N LEU A 184 4.78 27.62 -3.30
CA LEU A 184 4.73 26.62 -2.24
C LEU A 184 4.08 27.22 -0.99
N ILE A 185 2.99 26.60 -0.56
CA ILE A 185 2.22 27.01 0.62
C ILE A 185 2.45 25.97 1.72
N PRO A 186 2.85 26.39 2.94
CA PRO A 186 2.91 25.50 4.09
C PRO A 186 1.58 24.81 4.38
N ASN A 187 1.65 23.58 4.87
CA ASN A 187 0.51 22.86 5.39
C ASN A 187 0.51 22.93 6.91
N SER A 188 -0.67 23.19 7.48
CA SER A 188 -0.90 22.93 8.90
C SER A 188 -0.71 21.43 9.21
N ILE A 189 -0.46 21.08 10.47
CA ILE A 189 -0.29 19.68 10.90
C ILE A 189 -1.45 18.80 10.43
N SER A 190 -2.70 19.26 10.60
CA SER A 190 -3.89 18.51 10.19
C SER A 190 -3.97 18.31 8.66
N THR A 191 -3.61 19.33 7.89
CA THR A 191 -3.58 19.25 6.42
C THR A 191 -2.49 18.29 5.95
N ALA A 192 -1.31 18.35 6.58
CA ALA A 192 -0.19 17.48 6.26
C ALA A 192 -0.49 16.00 6.61
N GLN A 193 -1.16 15.74 7.74
CA GLN A 193 -1.69 14.42 8.08
C GLN A 193 -2.67 13.89 7.02
N ALA A 194 -3.66 14.70 6.64
CA ALA A 194 -4.61 14.30 5.61
C ALA A 194 -3.95 14.03 4.25
N ALA A 195 -2.92 14.81 3.88
CA ALA A 195 -2.14 14.61 2.67
C ALA A 195 -1.30 13.32 2.72
N LYS A 196 -0.65 13.05 3.85
CA LYS A 196 0.09 11.79 4.13
C LYS A 196 -0.82 10.57 3.98
N ASP A 197 -2.01 10.63 4.56
CA ASP A 197 -2.99 9.55 4.47
C ASP A 197 -3.51 9.38 3.03
N ALA A 198 -3.74 10.49 2.32
CA ALA A 198 -4.12 10.46 0.90
C ALA A 198 -3.04 9.80 0.03
N LEU A 199 -1.76 10.10 0.30
CA LEU A 199 -0.62 9.48 -0.36
C LEU A 199 -0.57 7.97 -0.08
N ALA A 200 -0.67 7.54 1.18
CA ALA A 200 -0.69 6.12 1.56
C ALA A 200 -1.82 5.35 0.84
N LYS A 201 -3.04 5.92 0.84
CA LYS A 201 -4.19 5.36 0.10
C LYS A 201 -3.92 5.25 -1.40
N HIS A 202 -3.25 6.25 -1.99
CA HIS A 202 -2.94 6.26 -3.41
C HIS A 202 -1.91 5.18 -3.77
N ILE A 203 -0.82 5.10 -3.01
CA ILE A 203 0.26 4.11 -3.21
C ILE A 203 -0.34 2.69 -3.14
N TYR A 204 -1.10 2.38 -2.09
CA TYR A 204 -1.71 1.06 -1.94
C TYR A 204 -2.67 0.72 -3.09
N ALA A 205 -3.50 1.68 -3.52
CA ALA A 205 -4.41 1.46 -4.63
C ALA A 205 -3.67 1.19 -5.96
N LYS A 206 -2.54 1.88 -6.20
CA LYS A 206 -1.69 1.66 -7.38
C LYS A 206 -0.97 0.32 -7.31
N LEU A 207 -0.45 -0.06 -6.14
CA LEU A 207 0.14 -1.37 -5.91
C LEU A 207 -0.86 -2.50 -6.19
N PHE A 208 -2.08 -2.38 -5.67
CA PHE A 208 -3.14 -3.36 -5.92
C PHE A 208 -3.46 -3.49 -7.42
N GLN A 209 -3.61 -2.35 -8.12
CA GLN A 209 -3.83 -2.35 -9.58
C GLN A 209 -2.68 -3.04 -10.33
N TYR A 210 -1.44 -2.77 -9.95
CA TYR A 210 -0.25 -3.39 -10.52
C TYR A 210 -0.27 -4.92 -10.32
N ILE A 211 -0.53 -5.39 -9.10
CA ILE A 211 -0.60 -6.84 -8.79
C ILE A 211 -1.66 -7.52 -9.67
N VAL A 212 -2.86 -6.93 -9.80
CA VAL A 212 -3.93 -7.44 -10.67
C VAL A 212 -3.49 -7.49 -12.14
N GLN A 213 -2.76 -6.49 -12.62
CA GLN A 213 -2.22 -6.48 -13.98
C GLN A 213 -1.20 -7.60 -14.22
N VAL A 214 -0.30 -7.84 -13.26
CA VAL A 214 0.69 -8.93 -13.35
C VAL A 214 -0.02 -10.29 -13.35
N ILE A 215 -1.00 -10.49 -12.46
CA ILE A 215 -1.82 -11.72 -12.43
C ILE A 215 -2.53 -11.93 -13.77
N ASN A 216 -3.18 -10.90 -14.31
CA ASN A 216 -3.85 -10.99 -15.60
C ASN A 216 -2.89 -11.31 -16.75
N LYS A 217 -1.66 -10.78 -16.72
CA LYS A 217 -0.63 -11.10 -17.71
C LYS A 217 -0.20 -12.56 -17.62
N SER A 218 -0.12 -13.10 -16.41
CA SER A 218 0.23 -14.51 -16.16
C SER A 218 -0.88 -15.48 -16.60
N LEU A 219 -2.13 -15.13 -16.32
CA LEU A 219 -3.30 -15.97 -16.62
C LEU A 219 -3.79 -15.88 -18.08
N ASN A 220 -3.44 -14.83 -18.80
CA ASN A 220 -3.88 -14.63 -20.18
C ASN A 220 -2.89 -15.26 -21.16
N THR A 221 -3.24 -16.41 -21.73
CA THR A 221 -2.48 -17.01 -22.84
C THR A 221 -2.86 -16.33 -24.16
N ALA A 222 -1.85 -15.95 -24.95
CA ALA A 222 -1.94 -15.09 -26.14
C ALA A 222 -2.73 -15.65 -27.34
N SER A 223 -3.68 -16.57 -27.13
CA SER A 223 -4.58 -17.09 -28.17
C SER A 223 -5.67 -16.06 -28.50
N ARG A 224 -5.39 -15.16 -29.44
CA ARG A 224 -6.28 -14.07 -29.93
C ARG A 224 -7.65 -14.51 -30.49
N LYS A 225 -7.91 -15.80 -30.68
CA LYS A 225 -9.23 -16.31 -31.09
C LYS A 225 -10.00 -16.82 -29.87
N GLN A 226 -10.71 -15.92 -29.20
CA GLN A 226 -11.68 -16.25 -28.15
C GLN A 226 -12.90 -16.93 -28.79
N ASN A 227 -13.35 -18.07 -28.25
CA ASN A 227 -14.61 -18.70 -28.67
C ASN A 227 -15.70 -18.64 -27.58
N SER A 228 -15.39 -18.49 -26.28
CA SER A 228 -16.36 -18.27 -25.19
C SER A 228 -15.69 -18.04 -23.81
N PHE A 229 -16.46 -17.57 -22.82
CA PHE A 229 -16.02 -17.42 -21.42
C PHE A 229 -17.15 -17.78 -20.42
N ILE A 230 -16.77 -18.12 -19.18
CA ILE A 230 -17.66 -18.20 -18.01
C ILE A 230 -17.22 -17.10 -17.03
N GLY A 231 -18.15 -16.32 -16.48
CA GLY A 231 -17.88 -15.18 -15.60
C GLY A 231 -18.32 -15.40 -14.15
#